data_AF-A0A946BJ22-F1
#
_entry.id   AF-A0A946BJ22-F1
#
_cell.length_a   1.000
_cell.length_b   1.000
_cell.length_c   1.000
_cell.angle_alpha   90.00
_cell.angle_beta   90.00
_cell.angle_gamma   90.00
#
_symmetry.space_group_name_H-M   'P 1'
#
loop_
_entity.id
_entity.type
_entity.pdbx_description
1 polymer ?
#
loop_
_entity_poly.entity_id
_entity_poly.type
_entity_poly.pdbx_seq_one_letter_code
_entity_poly.pdbx_strand_id
1 'polypeptide(L)'
;MTKQLSKQDGILLLKLARENILDKFGKENSKIGFLKSKVSSLVLEERRGTFVSLHKKGNLRGCIGNIDPGKTIFKGIMDNARNAAFNDSRFSPLSHEELK
;
A
#
# COMPACT_ATOMS: atom_id res chain seq x y z
N MET A 1 -9.07 -20.20 13.40
CA MET A 1 -7.68 -19.73 13.55
C MET A 1 -7.41 -18.69 12.48
N THR A 2 -7.10 -17.44 12.86
CA THR A 2 -6.71 -16.38 11.92
C THR A 2 -5.32 -16.71 11.37
N LYS A 3 -5.16 -16.81 10.05
CA LYS A 3 -3.83 -17.06 9.45
C LYS A 3 -2.91 -15.88 9.75
N GLN A 4 -1.66 -16.11 10.10
CA GLN A 4 -0.75 -15.03 10.45
C GLN A 4 -0.01 -14.52 9.21
N LEU A 5 0.18 -13.20 9.12
CA LEU A 5 1.02 -12.59 8.09
C LEU A 5 2.48 -12.99 8.34
N SER A 6 3.14 -13.55 7.32
CA SER A 6 4.57 -13.81 7.39
C SER A 6 5.39 -12.53 7.13
N LYS A 7 6.67 -12.57 7.46
CA LYS A 7 7.61 -11.48 7.11
C LYS A 7 7.69 -11.26 5.59
N GLN A 8 7.58 -12.33 4.81
CA GLN A 8 7.62 -12.26 3.35
C GLN A 8 6.37 -11.58 2.80
N ASP A 9 5.20 -11.88 3.36
CA ASP A 9 3.94 -11.19 3.02
C ASP A 9 4.05 -9.69 3.31
N GLY A 10 4.59 -9.31 4.47
CA GLY A 10 4.83 -7.91 4.83
C GLY A 10 5.74 -7.19 3.83
N ILE A 11 6.85 -7.80 3.43
CA ILE A 11 7.77 -7.24 2.43
C ILE A 11 7.07 -7.10 1.07
N LEU A 12 6.25 -8.07 0.67
CA LEU A 12 5.48 -8.02 -0.56
C LEU A 12 4.46 -6.89 -0.55
N LEU A 13 3.72 -6.72 0.55
CA LEU A 13 2.73 -5.64 0.71
C LEU A 13 3.38 -4.26 0.67
N LEU A 14 4.55 -4.08 1.29
CA LEU A 14 5.30 -2.81 1.22
C LEU A 14 5.74 -2.49 -0.21
N LYS A 15 6.23 -3.49 -0.96
CA LYS A 15 6.60 -3.32 -2.37
C LYS A 15 5.38 -2.97 -3.22
N LEU A 16 4.26 -3.67 -3.01
CA LEU A 16 3.01 -3.39 -3.71
C LEU A 16 2.50 -1.97 -3.44
N ALA A 17 2.50 -1.53 -2.18
CA ALA A 17 2.11 -0.17 -1.81
C ALA A 17 2.98 0.87 -2.53
N ARG A 18 4.31 0.68 -2.54
CA ARG A 18 5.25 1.58 -3.21
C ARG A 18 5.06 1.60 -4.72
N GLU A 19 4.98 0.43 -5.36
CA GLU A 19 4.76 0.34 -6.82
C GLU A 19 3.41 0.94 -7.22
N ASN A 20 2.37 0.76 -6.40
CA ASN A 20 1.05 1.36 -6.64
C ASN A 20 1.10 2.90 -6.64
N ILE A 21 1.84 3.49 -5.69
CA ILE A 21 2.05 4.94 -5.67
C ILE A 21 2.86 5.39 -6.90
N LEU A 22 3.90 4.65 -7.28
CA LEU A 22 4.74 4.95 -8.45
C LEU A 22 3.98 4.86 -9.77
N ASP A 23 3.06 3.90 -9.89
CA ASP A 23 2.21 3.67 -11.06
C ASP A 23 1.40 4.93 -11.44
N LYS A 24 0.97 5.72 -10.45
CA LYS A 24 0.26 6.99 -10.67
C LYS A 24 1.10 8.03 -11.42
N PHE A 25 2.42 7.94 -11.35
CA PHE A 25 3.36 8.85 -12.05
C PHE A 25 3.78 8.34 -13.44
N GLY A 26 3.14 7.28 -13.97
CA GLY A 26 3.38 6.83 -15.35
C GLY A 26 4.71 6.12 -15.57
N LYS A 27 5.28 5.45 -14.54
CA LYS A 27 6.49 4.63 -14.73
C LYS A 27 6.18 3.44 -15.64
N GLU A 28 6.72 3.45 -16.86
CA GLU A 28 6.58 2.41 -17.91
C GLU A 28 7.07 1.01 -17.48
N ASN A 29 7.85 0.91 -16.40
CA ASN A 29 8.32 -0.36 -15.82
C ASN A 29 7.61 -0.71 -14.49
N SER A 30 6.30 -0.46 -14.40
CA SER A 30 5.50 -0.78 -13.22
C SER A 30 5.58 -2.29 -12.92
N LYS A 31 6.30 -2.67 -11.86
CA LYS A 31 6.42 -4.08 -11.44
C LYS A 31 5.12 -4.60 -10.81
N ILE A 32 4.07 -3.77 -10.79
CA ILE A 32 2.84 -4.03 -10.07
C ILE A 32 2.12 -5.29 -10.59
N GLY A 33 2.11 -5.54 -11.90
CA GLY A 33 1.51 -6.76 -12.47
C GLY A 33 2.22 -8.03 -12.00
N PHE A 34 3.56 -8.00 -12.01
CA PHE A 34 4.39 -9.10 -11.51
C PHE A 34 4.30 -9.29 -9.99
N LEU A 35 4.21 -8.21 -9.22
CA LEU A 35 4.03 -8.32 -7.78
C LEU A 35 2.63 -8.85 -7.43
N LYS A 36 1.60 -8.46 -8.17
CA LYS A 36 0.25 -9.00 -8.04
C LYS A 36 0.21 -10.51 -8.27
N SER A 37 0.93 -11.01 -9.29
CA SER A 37 1.00 -12.47 -9.53
C SER A 37 1.75 -13.25 -8.45
N LYS A 38 2.59 -12.58 -7.65
CA LYS A 38 3.24 -13.16 -6.46
C LYS A 38 2.36 -13.16 -5.21
N VAL A 39 1.22 -12.47 -5.23
CA VAL A 39 0.22 -12.56 -4.16
C VAL A 39 -0.49 -13.90 -4.30
N SER A 40 0.07 -14.95 -3.72
CA SER A 40 -0.53 -16.28 -3.65
C SER A 40 -0.91 -16.70 -2.22
N SER A 41 -0.52 -15.91 -1.24
CA SER A 41 -0.77 -16.20 0.16
C SER A 41 -2.24 -15.98 0.50
N LEU A 42 -2.94 -17.05 0.90
CA LEU A 42 -4.35 -17.02 1.28
C LEU A 42 -4.67 -15.98 2.37
N VAL A 43 -3.68 -15.62 3.21
CA VAL A 43 -3.85 -14.60 4.25
C VAL A 43 -4.08 -13.20 3.65
N LEU A 44 -3.53 -12.91 2.46
CA LEU A 44 -3.65 -11.60 1.80
C LEU A 44 -5.04 -11.36 1.20
N GLU A 45 -5.77 -12.45 0.94
CA GLU A 45 -7.17 -12.44 0.51
C GLU A 45 -8.16 -12.38 1.68
N GLU A 46 -7.69 -12.47 2.92
CA GLU A 46 -8.57 -12.29 4.08
C GLU A 46 -8.99 -10.83 4.22
N ARG A 47 -10.25 -10.64 4.63
CA ARG A 47 -10.80 -9.32 4.95
C ARG A 47 -10.30 -8.87 6.32
N ARG A 48 -9.55 -7.77 6.36
CA ARG A 48 -9.01 -7.18 7.59
C ARG A 48 -8.91 -5.67 7.46
N GLY A 49 -8.96 -4.98 8.60
CA GLY A 49 -8.60 -3.57 8.65
C GLY A 49 -7.15 -3.36 8.23
N THR A 50 -6.89 -2.34 7.44
CA THR A 50 -5.54 -2.01 6.93
C THR A 50 -5.28 -0.53 7.00
N PHE A 51 -4.03 -0.16 7.26
CA PHE A 51 -3.55 1.22 7.30
C PHE A 51 -2.24 1.30 6.53
N VAL A 52 -2.05 2.41 5.82
CA VAL A 52 -0.79 2.75 5.18
C VAL A 52 -0.37 4.13 5.66
N SER A 53 0.81 4.21 6.26
CA SER A 53 1.46 5.48 6.59
C SER A 53 2.70 5.67 5.73
N LEU A 54 2.86 6.89 5.25
CA LEU A 54 4.03 7.35 4.51
C LEU A 54 4.86 8.23 5.45
N HIS A 55 6.17 8.01 5.46
CA HIS A 55 7.09 8.79 6.27
C HIS A 55 8.19 9.38 5.39
N LYS A 56 8.56 10.63 5.64
CA LYS A 56 9.64 11.35 4.95
C LYS A 56 10.55 11.99 5.99
N LYS A 57 11.83 11.60 5.99
CA LYS A 57 12.83 12.04 6.98
C LYS A 57 12.33 11.86 8.43
N GLY A 58 11.71 10.72 8.72
CA GLY A 58 11.12 10.40 10.03
C GLY A 58 9.74 11.00 10.31
N ASN A 59 9.32 12.03 9.56
CA ASN A 59 8.04 12.71 9.77
C ASN A 59 6.91 12.05 8.99
N LEU A 60 5.70 12.11 9.54
CA LEU A 60 4.48 11.67 8.86
C LEU A 60 4.26 12.51 7.59
N ARG A 61 4.00 11.86 6.46
CA ARG A 61 3.76 12.49 5.15
C ARG A 61 2.40 12.14 4.54
N GLY A 62 1.68 11.22 5.17
CA GLY A 62 0.33 10.80 4.81
C GLY A 62 -0.04 9.53 5.56
N CYS A 63 -1.30 9.38 5.95
CA CYS A 63 -1.79 8.16 6.58
C CYS A 63 -3.29 8.00 6.34
N ILE A 64 -3.67 6.89 5.73
CA ILE A 64 -5.05 6.49 5.47
C ILE A 64 -5.20 5.01 5.78
N GLY A 65 -6.37 4.64 6.31
CA GLY A 65 -6.74 3.25 6.52
C GLY A 65 -8.21 3.08 6.84
N ASN A 66 -8.62 1.82 6.89
CA ASN A 66 -9.97 1.41 7.26
C ASN A 66 -9.87 0.44 8.43
N ILE A 67 -10.59 0.74 9.52
CA ILE A 67 -10.72 -0.18 10.66
C ILE A 67 -11.65 -1.33 10.28
N ASP A 68 -12.75 -1.00 9.61
CA ASP A 68 -13.72 -1.98 9.12
C ASP A 68 -13.07 -2.90 8.06
N PRO A 69 -13.20 -4.23 8.20
CA PRO A 69 -12.67 -5.20 7.24
C PRO A 69 -13.53 -5.28 5.95
N GLY A 70 -13.93 -4.14 5.41
CA GLY A 70 -14.70 -4.04 4.18
C GLY A 70 -13.95 -4.54 2.93
N LYS A 71 -12.62 -4.70 3.00
CA LYS A 71 -11.76 -5.14 1.88
C LYS A 71 -10.75 -6.19 2.32
N THR A 72 -10.22 -6.95 1.36
CA THR A 72 -9.08 -7.86 1.59
C THR A 72 -7.83 -7.07 1.95
N ILE A 73 -6.86 -7.66 2.64
CA ILE A 73 -5.59 -6.99 2.97
C ILE A 73 -4.94 -6.44 1.70
N PHE A 74 -4.88 -7.25 0.64
CA PHE A 74 -4.32 -6.83 -0.64
C PHE A 74 -5.01 -5.58 -1.21
N LYS A 75 -6.35 -5.59 -1.32
CA LYS A 75 -7.11 -4.45 -1.85
C LYS A 75 -7.03 -3.23 -0.93
N GLY A 76 -7.11 -3.44 0.37
CA GLY A 76 -7.00 -2.40 1.39
C GLY A 76 -5.66 -1.67 1.30
N ILE A 77 -4.54 -2.39 1.24
CA ILE A 77 -3.21 -1.79 1.08
C ILE A 77 -3.09 -1.01 -0.23
N MET A 78 -3.62 -1.53 -1.33
CA MET A 78 -3.57 -0.86 -2.64
C MET A 78 -4.33 0.47 -2.63
N ASP A 79 -5.53 0.49 -2.08
CA ASP A 79 -6.36 1.70 -2.02
C ASP A 79 -5.80 2.70 -1.00
N ASN A 80 -5.43 2.22 0.19
CA ASN A 80 -4.91 3.06 1.26
C ASN A 80 -3.55 3.65 0.93
N ALA A 81 -2.71 2.97 0.14
CA ALA A 81 -1.45 3.52 -0.36
C ALA A 81 -1.68 4.72 -1.30
N ARG A 82 -2.62 4.62 -2.25
CA ARG A 82 -2.98 5.76 -3.12
C ARG A 82 -3.56 6.91 -2.31
N ASN A 83 -4.49 6.60 -1.39
CA ASN A 83 -5.14 7.63 -0.59
C ASN A 83 -4.14 8.32 0.35
N ALA A 84 -3.25 7.57 1.01
CA ALA A 84 -2.22 8.15 1.87
C ALA A 84 -1.23 9.03 1.08
N ALA A 85 -0.95 8.70 -0.18
CA ALA A 85 -0.08 9.50 -1.04
C ALA A 85 -0.76 10.76 -1.58
N PHE A 86 -2.04 10.68 -1.98
CA PHE A 86 -2.65 11.71 -2.83
C PHE A 86 -3.90 12.36 -2.26
N ASN A 87 -4.58 11.72 -1.31
CA ASN A 87 -5.92 12.12 -0.84
C ASN A 87 -5.99 12.35 0.69
N ASP A 88 -4.86 12.37 1.39
CA ASP A 88 -4.83 12.77 2.80
C ASP A 88 -4.94 14.30 2.89
N SER A 89 -6.09 14.81 3.30
CA SER A 89 -6.40 16.25 3.32
C SER A 89 -5.46 17.11 4.18
N ARG A 90 -4.67 16.49 5.07
CA ARG A 90 -3.68 17.17 5.90
C ARG A 90 -2.40 17.52 5.14
N PHE A 91 -2.19 16.92 3.96
CA PHE A 91 -0.98 17.09 3.17
C PHE A 91 -1.30 17.35 1.70
N SER A 92 -0.44 18.09 1.01
CA SER A 92 -0.53 18.17 -0.46
C SER A 92 -0.25 16.80 -1.08
N PRO A 93 -0.87 16.48 -2.24
CA PRO A 93 -0.59 15.25 -2.97
C PRO A 93 0.92 15.05 -3.16
N LEU A 94 1.39 13.81 -2.99
CA LEU A 94 2.78 13.46 -3.14
C LEU A 94 3.27 13.81 -4.55
N SER A 95 4.44 14.43 -4.65
CA SER A 95 5.09 14.68 -5.95
C SER A 95 6.14 13.61 -6.25
N HIS A 96 6.47 13.45 -7.54
CA HIS A 96 7.43 12.42 -7.98
C HIS A 96 8.80 12.55 -7.31
N GLU A 97 9.23 13.79 -7.05
CA GLU A 97 10.54 14.10 -6.45
C GLU A 97 10.66 13.67 -4.98
N GLU A 98 9.54 13.45 -4.30
CA GLU A 98 9.51 13.03 -2.90
C GLU A 98 9.70 11.51 -2.72
N LEU A 99 9.64 10.75 -3.80
CA LEU A 99 9.72 9.28 -3.81
C LEU A 99 11.15 8.73 -3.87
N LYS A 100 12.16 9.58 -3.69
CA LYS A 100 13.57 9.20 -3.66
C LYS A 100 13.85 8.18 -2.55
#